data_AF-A0A1F5GTI3-F1
#
_entry.id   AF-A0A1F5GTI3-F1
#
_cell.length_a   1.000
_cell.length_b   1.000
_cell.length_c   1.000
_cell.angle_alpha   90.00
_cell.angle_beta   90.00
_cell.angle_gamma   90.00
#
_symmetry.space_group_name_H-M   'P 1'
#
loop_
_entity.id
_entity.type
_entity.pdbx_description
1 polymer ?
#
loop_
_entity_poly.entity_id
_entity_poly.type
_entity_poly.pdbx_seq_one_letter_code
_entity_poly.pdbx_strand_id
1 'polypeptide(L)'
;MNQKQILNFLIFWVVNTILLLLLSAILGNNLVLGNDKLSSSHAAIVSGLILAAIIYILPPAVEKSGQKIKNENIWPIIFFSANAVVIWIIKRFALITGLGLSSIFWVLIVALVITAAELGVAKTTGAMKKKK
;
A
#
# COMPACT_ATOMS: atom_id res chain seq x y z
N MET A 1 -7.30 -7.29 -16.85
CA MET A 1 -7.18 -5.84 -16.70
C MET A 1 -7.02 -5.21 -18.08
N ASN A 2 -7.63 -4.06 -18.33
CA ASN A 2 -7.37 -3.30 -19.55
C ASN A 2 -6.06 -2.47 -19.43
N GLN A 3 -5.59 -1.90 -20.54
CA GLN A 3 -4.36 -1.09 -20.56
C GLN A 3 -4.35 0.04 -19.53
N LYS A 4 -5.48 0.73 -19.35
CA LYS A 4 -5.60 1.83 -18.37
C LYS A 4 -5.47 1.34 -16.93
N GLN A 5 -6.05 0.19 -16.60
CA GLN A 5 -5.92 -0.44 -15.28
C GLN A 5 -4.49 -0.90 -15.02
N ILE A 6 -3.81 -1.45 -16.03
CA ILE A 6 -2.39 -1.85 -15.90
C ILE A 6 -1.52 -0.62 -15.64
N LEU A 7 -1.71 0.46 -16.40
CA LEU A 7 -0.97 1.70 -16.20
C LEU A 7 -1.19 2.27 -14.79
N ASN A 8 -2.44 2.33 -14.34
CA ASN A 8 -2.76 2.80 -12.99
C ASN A 8 -2.12 1.92 -11.92
N PHE A 9 -2.16 0.60 -12.07
CA PHE A 9 -1.49 -0.34 -11.17
C PHE A 9 0.01 -0.08 -11.09
N LEU A 10 0.68 0.11 -12.23
CA LEU A 10 2.10 0.46 -12.27
C LEU A 10 2.38 1.80 -11.58
N ILE A 11 1.52 2.80 -11.76
CA ILE A 11 1.65 4.10 -11.06
C ILE A 11 1.55 3.90 -9.54
N PHE A 12 0.55 3.16 -9.04
CA PHE A 12 0.45 2.86 -7.61
C PHE A 12 1.69 2.13 -7.09
N TRP A 13 2.17 1.14 -7.84
CA TRP A 13 3.37 0.39 -7.45
C TRP A 13 4.62 1.27 -7.35
N VAL A 14 4.86 2.11 -8.36
CA VAL A 14 5.99 3.04 -8.37
C VAL A 14 5.87 4.04 -7.22
N VAL A 15 4.67 4.62 -7.02
CA VAL A 15 4.42 5.58 -5.93
C VAL A 15 4.66 4.94 -4.56
N ASN A 16 4.14 3.73 -4.33
CA ASN A 16 4.34 3.01 -3.07
C ASN A 16 5.83 2.67 -2.84
N THR A 17 6.54 2.27 -3.89
CA THR A 17 7.99 2.00 -3.81
C THR A 17 8.78 3.25 -3.42
N ILE A 18 8.53 4.37 -4.12
CA ILE A 18 9.20 5.65 -3.84
C ILE A 18 8.89 6.12 -2.41
N LEU A 19 7.63 6.03 -1.99
CA LEU A 19 7.22 6.40 -0.64
C LEU A 19 7.91 5.59 0.43
N LEU A 20 8.02 4.27 0.27
CA LEU A 20 8.72 3.44 1.23
C LEU A 20 10.20 3.83 1.35
N LEU A 21 10.87 4.11 0.22
CA LEU A 21 12.25 4.58 0.23
C LEU A 21 12.39 5.92 0.95
N LEU A 22 11.52 6.88 0.66
CA LEU A 22 11.52 8.19 1.31
C LEU A 22 11.22 8.08 2.81
N LEU A 23 10.22 7.28 3.18
CA LEU A 23 9.87 7.06 4.58
C LEU A 23 10.99 6.36 5.34
N SER A 24 11.72 5.42 4.72
CA SER A 24 12.89 4.80 5.34
C SER A 24 14.00 5.82 5.62
N ALA A 25 14.25 6.73 4.67
CA ALA A 25 15.23 7.80 4.83
C ALA A 25 14.85 8.81 5.93
N ILE A 26 13.55 9.13 6.07
CA ILE A 26 13.05 10.11 7.06
C ILE A 26 12.91 9.48 8.45
N LEU A 27 12.40 8.25 8.54
CA LEU A 27 12.07 7.60 9.81
C LEU A 27 13.24 6.81 10.41
N GLY A 28 14.30 6.58 9.63
CA GLY A 28 15.53 5.91 10.06
C GLY A 28 15.24 4.55 10.72
N ASN A 29 15.68 4.38 11.97
CA ASN A 29 15.54 3.13 12.71
C ASN A 29 14.09 2.67 12.94
N ASN A 30 13.09 3.51 12.67
CA ASN A 30 11.69 3.13 12.82
C ASN A 30 11.12 2.42 11.61
N LEU A 31 11.66 2.66 10.41
CA LEU A 31 11.31 1.99 9.16
C LEU A 31 12.60 1.61 8.43
N VAL A 32 12.98 0.34 8.57
CA VAL A 32 14.18 -0.21 7.93
C VAL A 32 13.77 -1.00 6.70
N LEU A 33 14.45 -0.72 5.58
CA LEU A 33 14.33 -1.50 4.35
C LEU A 33 15.63 -2.24 4.09
N GLY A 34 15.49 -3.51 3.73
CA GLY A 34 16.58 -4.44 3.49
C GLY A 34 16.86 -5.33 4.70
N ASN A 35 17.54 -6.43 4.43
CA ASN A 35 18.04 -7.39 5.41
C ASN A 35 19.31 -8.08 4.83
N ASP A 36 19.74 -9.16 5.46
CA ASP A 36 20.87 -9.99 5.02
C ASP A 36 20.71 -10.60 3.62
N LYS A 37 19.48 -10.68 3.10
CA LYS A 37 19.13 -11.33 1.83
C LYS A 37 18.70 -10.35 0.74
N LEU A 38 18.12 -9.21 1.12
CA LEU A 38 17.55 -8.22 0.21
C LEU A 38 18.16 -6.85 0.47
N SER A 39 18.58 -6.18 -0.61
CA SER A 39 18.93 -4.77 -0.50
C SER A 39 17.68 -3.91 -0.24
N SER A 40 17.89 -2.72 0.32
CA SER A 40 16.80 -1.78 0.65
C SER A 40 15.92 -1.46 -0.55
N SER A 41 16.51 -1.31 -1.74
CA SER A 41 15.77 -1.06 -2.99
C SER A 41 14.86 -2.24 -3.37
N HIS A 42 15.36 -3.47 -3.27
CA HIS A 42 14.55 -4.67 -3.58
C HIS A 42 13.42 -4.85 -2.57
N ALA A 43 13.69 -4.65 -1.28
CA ALA A 43 12.68 -4.69 -0.23
C ALA A 43 11.55 -3.67 -0.48
N ALA A 44 11.91 -2.45 -0.90
CA ALA A 44 10.95 -1.41 -1.27
C ALA A 44 10.09 -1.81 -2.46
N ILE A 45 10.71 -2.34 -3.53
CA ILE A 45 10.03 -2.75 -4.75
C ILE A 45 9.02 -3.87 -4.46
N VAL A 46 9.44 -4.89 -3.71
CA VAL A 46 8.58 -6.03 -3.35
C VAL A 46 7.44 -5.58 -2.44
N SER A 47 7.74 -4.80 -1.40
CA SER A 47 6.71 -4.30 -0.48
C SER A 47 5.73 -3.35 -1.17
N GLY A 48 6.23 -2.46 -2.03
CA GLY A 48 5.40 -1.57 -2.84
C GLY A 48 4.49 -2.33 -3.79
N LEU A 49 4.96 -3.45 -4.36
CA LEU A 49 4.15 -4.31 -5.23
C LEU A 49 2.99 -4.94 -4.47
N ILE A 50 3.27 -5.46 -3.26
CA ILE A 50 2.24 -6.06 -2.40
C ILE A 50 1.18 -5.02 -2.05
N LEU A 51 1.58 -3.79 -1.67
CA LEU A 51 0.64 -2.70 -1.38
C LEU A 51 -0.22 -2.36 -2.60
N ALA A 52 0.39 -2.18 -3.78
CA ALA A 52 -0.36 -1.88 -5.00
C ALA A 52 -1.35 -2.99 -5.39
N ALA A 53 -0.98 -4.26 -5.18
CA ALA A 53 -1.86 -5.40 -5.42
C ALA A 53 -3.10 -5.35 -4.51
N ILE A 54 -2.94 -4.95 -3.26
CA ILE A 54 -4.04 -4.85 -2.31
C ILE A 54 -5.07 -3.82 -2.76
N ILE A 55 -4.67 -2.66 -3.28
CA ILE A 55 -5.61 -1.64 -3.80
C ILE A 55 -6.55 -2.24 -4.87
N TYR A 56 -6.05 -3.14 -5.72
CA TYR A 56 -6.85 -3.75 -6.78
C TYR A 56 -7.68 -4.95 -6.32
N ILE A 57 -7.20 -5.69 -5.33
CA ILE A 57 -7.90 -6.86 -4.78
C ILE A 57 -9.00 -6.44 -3.81
N LEU A 58 -8.83 -5.32 -3.11
CA LEU A 58 -9.72 -4.90 -2.03
C LEU A 58 -11.15 -4.58 -2.50
N PRO A 59 -11.38 -3.77 -3.56
CA PRO A 59 -12.75 -3.50 -4.01
C PRO A 59 -13.56 -4.75 -4.39
N PRO A 60 -13.06 -5.67 -5.25
CA PRO A 60 -13.81 -6.89 -5.56
C PRO A 60 -13.93 -7.83 -4.37
N ALA A 61 -12.98 -7.84 -3.42
CA ALA A 61 -13.09 -8.62 -2.19
C ALA A 61 -14.24 -8.10 -1.30
N VAL A 62 -14.36 -6.79 -1.14
CA VAL A 62 -15.45 -6.14 -0.41
C VAL A 62 -16.79 -6.39 -1.08
N GLU A 63 -16.89 -6.25 -2.40
CA GLU A 63 -18.13 -6.54 -3.13
C GLU A 63 -18.57 -8.01 -2.98
N LYS A 64 -17.62 -8.96 -3.01
CA LYS A 64 -17.89 -10.39 -2.80
C LYS A 64 -18.28 -10.75 -1.37
N SER A 65 -17.89 -9.95 -0.37
CA SER A 65 -18.27 -10.17 1.03
C SER A 65 -19.76 -9.93 1.32
N GLY A 66 -20.53 -9.46 0.33
CA GLY A 66 -21.94 -9.13 0.49
C GLY A 66 -22.18 -7.76 1.14
N GLN A 67 -21.12 -7.05 1.56
CA GLN A 67 -21.23 -5.69 2.07
C GLN A 67 -21.49 -4.70 0.92
N LYS A 68 -22.75 -4.26 0.78
CA LYS A 68 -23.12 -3.16 -0.12
C LYS A 68 -22.66 -1.85 0.50
N ILE A 69 -21.47 -1.40 0.13
CA ILE A 69 -20.99 -0.07 0.52
C ILE A 69 -21.83 1.00 -0.19
N LYS A 70 -22.75 1.59 0.56
CA LYS A 70 -23.64 2.66 0.07
C LYS A 70 -23.01 4.04 0.14
N ASN A 71 -22.02 4.22 1.02
CA ASN A 71 -21.38 5.51 1.26
C ASN A 71 -19.95 5.50 0.71
N GLU A 72 -19.69 6.30 -0.33
CA GLU A 72 -18.35 6.41 -0.94
C GLU A 72 -17.30 6.99 0.03
N ASN A 73 -17.72 7.72 1.07
CA ASN A 73 -16.81 8.32 2.04
C ASN A 73 -16.13 7.29 2.97
N ILE A 74 -16.53 6.02 2.94
CA ILE A 74 -15.91 4.97 3.77
C ILE A 74 -14.66 4.35 3.14
N TRP A 75 -14.45 4.53 1.82
CA TRP A 75 -13.31 3.96 1.10
C TRP A 75 -11.94 4.34 1.69
N PRO A 76 -11.67 5.61 2.08
CA PRO A 76 -10.42 5.97 2.75
C PRO A 76 -10.14 5.14 4.01
N ILE A 77 -11.17 4.89 4.83
CA ILE A 77 -11.04 4.10 6.07
C ILE A 77 -10.76 2.64 5.74
N ILE A 78 -11.41 2.10 4.71
CA ILE A 78 -11.22 0.73 4.25
C ILE A 78 -9.80 0.53 3.70
N PHE A 79 -9.32 1.43 2.83
CA PHE A 79 -7.96 1.37 2.32
C PHE A 79 -6.94 1.52 3.45
N PHE A 80 -7.15 2.46 4.38
CA PHE A 80 -6.29 2.60 5.55
C PHE A 80 -6.22 1.31 6.37
N SER A 81 -7.37 0.71 6.67
CA SER A 81 -7.43 -0.52 7.46
C SER A 81 -6.74 -1.68 6.73
N ALA A 82 -6.96 -1.82 5.43
CA ALA A 82 -6.30 -2.84 4.61
C ALA A 82 -4.78 -2.63 4.56
N ASN A 83 -4.32 -1.40 4.31
CA ASN A 83 -2.90 -1.08 4.30
C ASN A 83 -2.26 -1.31 5.67
N ALA A 84 -2.91 -0.93 6.77
CA ALA A 84 -2.42 -1.19 8.12
C ALA A 84 -2.25 -2.68 8.39
N VAL A 85 -3.25 -3.50 8.04
CA VAL A 85 -3.19 -4.96 8.18
C VAL A 85 -2.08 -5.54 7.30
N VAL A 86 -2.00 -5.12 6.04
CA VAL A 86 -0.99 -5.62 5.09
C VAL A 86 0.42 -5.26 5.52
N ILE A 87 0.67 -4.01 5.90
CA ILE A 87 1.99 -3.57 6.39
C ILE A 87 2.34 -4.31 7.69
N TRP A 88 1.36 -4.53 8.57
CA TRP A 88 1.57 -5.35 9.77
C TRP A 88 1.93 -6.80 9.44
N ILE A 89 1.30 -7.40 8.43
CA ILE A 89 1.64 -8.74 7.95
C ILE A 89 3.04 -8.72 7.34
N ILE A 90 3.32 -7.81 6.41
CA ILE A 90 4.62 -7.68 5.72
C ILE A 90 5.76 -7.57 6.74
N LYS A 91 5.61 -6.75 7.79
CA LYS A 91 6.66 -6.61 8.81
C LYS A 91 6.90 -7.88 9.63
N ARG A 92 5.87 -8.73 9.80
CA ARG A 92 6.04 -10.04 10.46
C ARG A 92 6.89 -10.99 9.62
N PHE A 93 6.90 -10.78 8.32
CA PHE A 93 7.74 -11.50 7.36
C PHE A 93 8.98 -10.70 6.94
N ALA A 94 9.50 -9.82 7.80
CA ALA A 94 10.67 -8.98 7.50
C ALA A 94 11.91 -9.77 7.05
N LEU A 95 12.07 -11.02 7.47
CA LEU A 95 13.13 -11.93 7.00
C LEU A 95 13.03 -12.25 5.50
N ILE A 96 11.83 -12.16 4.92
CA ILE A 96 11.54 -12.46 3.51
C ILE A 96 11.33 -11.17 2.73
N THR A 97 10.60 -10.20 3.29
CA THR A 97 10.20 -8.96 2.60
C THR A 97 11.21 -7.84 2.74
N GLY A 98 12.09 -7.91 3.74
CA GLY A 98 13.06 -6.86 4.06
C GLY A 98 12.45 -5.58 4.63
N LEU A 99 11.16 -5.56 5.00
CA LEU A 99 10.52 -4.39 5.61
C LEU A 99 10.42 -4.57 7.12
N GLY A 100 11.19 -3.79 7.87
CA GLY A 100 11.19 -3.74 9.32
C GLY A 100 10.50 -2.49 9.84
N LEU A 101 9.63 -2.64 10.86
CA LEU A 101 9.00 -1.53 11.56
C LEU A 101 9.12 -1.75 13.07
N SER A 102 9.56 -0.71 13.79
CA SER A 102 9.92 -0.84 15.21
C SER A 102 8.73 -1.11 16.14
N SER A 103 7.51 -0.69 15.78
CA SER A 103 6.32 -0.90 16.62
C SER A 103 5.02 -0.94 15.81
N ILE A 104 3.90 -1.22 16.48
CA ILE A 104 2.56 -1.11 15.85
C ILE A 104 2.20 0.34 15.53
N PHE A 105 2.67 1.30 16.33
CA PHE A 105 2.43 2.72 16.10
C PHE A 105 2.99 3.17 14.75
N TRP A 106 4.21 2.75 14.41
CA TRP A 106 4.82 3.06 13.12
C TRP A 106 4.14 2.37 11.93
N VAL A 107 3.54 1.20 12.13
CA VAL A 107 2.68 0.58 11.10
C VAL A 107 1.51 1.51 10.76
N LEU A 108 0.84 2.06 11.77
CA LEU A 108 -0.31 2.93 11.56
C LEU A 108 0.09 4.25 10.88
N ILE A 109 1.22 4.84 11.28
CA ILE A 109 1.74 6.05 10.63
C ILE A 109 2.06 5.78 9.15
N VAL A 110 2.80 4.71 8.86
CA VAL A 110 3.17 4.38 7.47
C VAL A 110 1.94 4.04 6.65
N ALA A 111 1.00 3.28 7.20
CA ALA A 111 -0.27 2.98 6.55
C ALA A 111 -1.07 4.25 6.23
N LEU A 112 -1.07 5.24 7.13
CA LEU A 112 -1.75 6.52 6.91
C LEU A 112 -1.12 7.28 5.74
N VAL A 113 0.21 7.39 5.71
CA VAL A 113 0.93 8.10 4.66
C VAL A 113 0.75 7.42 3.31
N ILE A 114 0.90 6.10 3.24
CA ILE A 114 0.69 5.32 2.02
C ILE A 114 -0.74 5.50 1.51
N THR A 115 -1.74 5.34 2.40
CA THR A 115 -3.14 5.50 2.02
C THR A 115 -3.44 6.90 1.49
N ALA A 116 -2.91 7.95 2.13
CA ALA A 116 -3.09 9.32 1.68
C ALA A 116 -2.53 9.53 0.26
N ALA A 117 -1.34 8.97 -0.02
CA ALA A 117 -0.74 9.04 -1.34
C ALA A 117 -1.52 8.24 -2.39
N GLU A 118 -1.96 7.03 -2.06
CA GLU A 118 -2.79 6.20 -2.95
C GLU A 118 -4.12 6.90 -3.28
N LEU A 119 -4.78 7.50 -2.31
CA LEU A 119 -5.98 8.30 -2.56
C LEU A 119 -5.68 9.52 -3.47
N GLY A 120 -4.52 10.16 -3.28
CA GLY A 120 -4.02 11.22 -4.15
C GLY A 120 -3.86 10.74 -5.61
N VAL A 121 -3.17 9.62 -5.81
CA VAL A 121 -3.00 8.98 -7.13
C VAL A 121 -4.35 8.61 -7.74
N ALA A 122 -5.26 8.04 -6.96
CA ALA A 122 -6.57 7.66 -7.45
C ALA A 122 -7.40 8.87 -7.90
N LYS A 123 -7.28 9.99 -7.19
CA LYS A 123 -7.95 11.26 -7.55
C LYS A 123 -7.39 11.85 -8.84
N THR A 124 -6.07 11.81 -9.06
CA THR A 124 -5.42 12.37 -10.25
C THR A 124 -5.60 11.50 -11.49
N THR A 125 -5.48 10.19 -11.35
CA THR A 125 -5.58 9.22 -12.48
C THR A 125 -7.01 8.78 -12.77
N GLY A 126 -7.93 8.99 -11.84
CA GLY A 126 -9.30 8.49 -11.91
C GLY A 126 -9.41 6.97 -11.79
N ALA A 127 -8.37 6.29 -11.28
CA ALA A 127 -8.28 4.82 -11.22
C ALA A 127 -9.43 4.13 -10.46
N MET A 128 -10.06 4.85 -9.51
CA MET A 128 -11.13 4.32 -8.65
C MET A 128 -12.52 4.89 -8.95
N LYS A 129 -12.68 5.70 -10.00
CA LYS A 129 -14.01 6.12 -10.42
C LYS A 129 -14.68 4.94 -11.14
N LYS A 130 -15.78 4.41 -10.59
CA LYS A 130 -16.68 3.55 -11.36
C LYS A 130 -17.08 4.33 -12.62
N LYS A 131 -16.91 3.72 -13.81
CA LYS A 131 -17.59 4.23 -15.01
C LYS A 131 -19.07 4.27 -14.64
N LYS A 132 -19.65 5.47 -14.65
CA LYS A 132 -21.11 5.63 -14.72
C LYS A 132 -21.60 4.94 -15.99
#